data_AF-A0A354YVC9-F1
#
_entry.id   AF-A0A354YVC9-F1
#
_cell.length_a   1.000
_cell.length_b   1.000
_cell.length_c   1.000
_cell.angle_alpha   90.00
_cell.angle_beta   90.00
_cell.angle_gamma   90.00
#
_symmetry.space_group_name_H-M   'P 1'
#
loop_
_entity.id
_entity.type
_entity.pdbx_description
1 polymer ?
#
loop_
_entity_poly.entity_id
_entity_poly.type
_entity_poly.pdbx_seq_one_letter_code
_entity_poly.pdbx_strand_id
1 'polypeptide(L)'
;ADVIELYDRTPLGTPVNIFGKANTGRVLSRGDEGSDVKEVQRILRTLGYYRAKPDGKFGPKTEAAVTAFQRDNQLIADGIVGPYTHHALQKAYDLAINDVEP
;
A
#
# COMPACT_ATOMS: atom_id res chain seq x y z
N ALA A 1 -33.73 3.54 20.47
CA ALA A 1 -33.09 2.22 20.63
C ALA A 1 -32.26 2.00 19.39
N ASP A 2 -30.97 1.76 19.61
CA ASP A 2 -29.91 2.15 18.68
C ASP A 2 -29.80 1.20 17.49
N VAL A 3 -29.81 1.76 16.28
CA VAL A 3 -29.52 1.02 15.04
C VAL A 3 -28.01 0.92 14.91
N ILE A 4 -27.43 0.00 15.67
CA ILE A 4 -26.06 -0.47 15.44
C ILE A 4 -26.17 -1.57 14.38
N GLU A 5 -26.15 -1.18 13.11
CA GLU A 5 -25.92 -2.13 12.03
C GLU A 5 -24.48 -2.65 12.13
N LEU A 6 -24.33 -3.82 12.77
CA LEU A 6 -23.13 -4.63 12.64
C LEU A 6 -22.99 -5.09 11.20
N TYR A 7 -22.34 -4.27 10.37
CA TYR A 7 -21.67 -4.79 9.19
C TYR A 7 -20.38 -5.49 9.62
N ASP A 8 -20.24 -6.70 9.09
CA ASP A 8 -19.27 -7.69 9.55
C ASP A 8 -17.81 -7.25 9.39
N ARG A 9 -16.92 -7.89 10.15
CA ARG A 9 -15.48 -7.66 10.02
C ARG A 9 -15.03 -8.17 8.64
N THR A 10 -14.23 -7.35 7.95
CA THR A 10 -13.70 -7.53 6.57
C THR A 10 -14.67 -7.17 5.43
N PRO A 11 -14.47 -6.03 4.75
CA PRO A 11 -15.13 -5.74 3.48
C PRO A 11 -14.59 -6.65 2.36
N LEU A 12 -15.49 -7.10 1.49
CA LEU A 12 -15.20 -8.05 0.41
C LEU A 12 -14.40 -7.45 -0.76
N GLY A 13 -13.50 -8.26 -1.33
CA GLY A 13 -12.98 -8.09 -2.69
C GLY A 13 -11.49 -8.40 -2.87
N THR A 14 -10.95 -9.40 -2.18
CA THR A 14 -9.56 -9.87 -2.31
C THR A 14 -9.40 -10.91 -3.43
N PRO A 15 -8.88 -10.57 -4.63
CA PRO A 15 -8.16 -11.53 -5.46
C PRO A 15 -6.75 -11.73 -4.88
N VAL A 16 -6.40 -12.98 -4.56
CA VAL A 16 -5.09 -13.40 -4.01
C VAL A 16 -4.22 -14.01 -5.08
N ASN A 17 -2.90 -13.75 -5.04
CA ASN A 17 -1.90 -14.15 -6.03
C ASN A 17 -0.48 -13.79 -5.40
N ILE A 18 0.70 -14.45 -5.62
CA ILE A 18 2.05 -14.11 -5.03
C ILE A 18 3.29 -14.17 -6.02
N PHE A 19 4.06 -13.08 -6.22
CA PHE A 19 4.97 -12.83 -7.38
C PHE A 19 6.43 -13.17 -7.02
N GLY A 20 6.61 -14.24 -6.23
CA GLY A 20 7.87 -14.99 -6.18
C GLY A 20 8.04 -15.80 -7.48
N LYS A 21 8.27 -15.08 -8.59
CA LYS A 21 7.66 -15.34 -9.91
C LYS A 21 6.11 -15.27 -9.88
N ALA A 22 5.56 -14.52 -10.84
CA ALA A 22 4.24 -14.71 -11.45
C ALA A 22 2.89 -14.37 -10.73
N ASN A 23 2.72 -14.01 -9.45
CA ASN A 23 1.37 -13.67 -8.91
C ASN A 23 1.13 -12.45 -7.92
N THR A 24 0.06 -11.67 -8.02
CA THR A 24 -0.17 -10.35 -7.33
C THR A 24 -0.90 -10.37 -5.95
N GLY A 25 -0.23 -10.12 -4.81
CA GLY A 25 -0.93 -10.00 -3.50
C GLY A 25 -0.47 -10.85 -2.30
N ARG A 26 0.82 -10.82 -1.93
CA ARG A 26 1.21 -11.01 -0.51
C ARG A 26 0.92 -9.69 0.23
N VAL A 27 0.31 -9.78 1.41
CA VAL A 27 0.06 -8.62 2.28
C VAL A 27 1.36 -8.24 3.00
N LEU A 28 1.82 -6.99 2.87
CA LEU A 28 3.03 -6.50 3.55
C LEU A 28 2.66 -5.71 4.81
N SER A 29 3.37 -5.97 5.89
CA SER A 29 3.08 -5.46 7.23
C SER A 29 4.35 -5.12 7.99
N ARG A 30 4.22 -4.45 9.14
CA ARG A 30 5.37 -4.08 9.97
C ARG A 30 6.18 -5.31 10.39
N GLY A 31 7.47 -5.29 10.06
CA GLY A 31 8.42 -6.39 10.29
C GLY A 31 8.73 -7.23 9.05
N ASP A 32 7.96 -7.09 7.97
CA ASP A 32 8.32 -7.68 6.68
C ASP A 32 9.57 -7.02 6.09
N GLU A 33 10.40 -7.81 5.39
CA GLU A 33 11.52 -7.30 4.61
C GLU A 33 11.66 -8.05 3.27
N GLY A 34 12.02 -7.31 2.22
CA GLY A 34 12.09 -7.85 0.86
C GLY A 34 12.20 -6.79 -0.24
N SER A 35 12.31 -7.27 -1.48
CA SER A 35 12.32 -6.43 -2.69
C SER A 35 10.98 -5.76 -2.98
N ASP A 36 9.89 -6.41 -2.58
CA ASP A 36 8.51 -5.93 -2.57
C ASP A 36 8.32 -4.70 -1.66
N VAL A 37 8.79 -4.78 -0.41
CA VAL A 37 8.82 -3.65 0.52
C VAL A 37 9.64 -2.49 -0.06
N LYS A 38 10.79 -2.80 -0.67
CA LYS A 38 11.68 -1.81 -1.29
C LYS A 38 11.04 -1.10 -2.48
N GLU A 39 10.19 -1.80 -3.23
CA GLU A 39 9.40 -1.26 -4.34
C GLU A 39 8.31 -0.32 -3.85
N VAL A 40 7.55 -0.73 -2.83
CA VAL A 40 6.52 0.12 -2.19
C VAL A 40 7.15 1.38 -1.59
N GLN A 41 8.27 1.26 -0.87
CA GLN A 41 9.03 2.41 -0.36
C GLN A 41 9.51 3.35 -1.49
N ARG A 42 9.85 2.81 -2.67
CA ARG A 42 10.24 3.62 -3.84
C ARG A 42 9.05 4.39 -4.39
N ILE A 43 7.91 3.73 -4.57
CA ILE A 43 6.67 4.35 -5.05
C ILE A 43 6.20 5.44 -4.08
N LEU A 44 6.08 5.12 -2.79
CA LEU A 44 5.71 6.10 -1.76
C LEU A 44 6.68 7.28 -1.69
N ARG A 45 7.95 7.10 -2.05
CA ARG A 45 8.93 8.19 -2.15
C ARG A 45 8.69 9.06 -3.38
N THR A 46 8.42 8.49 -4.54
CA THR A 46 8.04 9.25 -5.75
C THR A 46 6.77 10.07 -5.49
N LEU A 47 5.80 9.49 -4.76
CA LEU A 47 4.57 10.14 -4.34
C LEU A 47 4.73 11.11 -3.16
N GLY A 48 5.95 11.33 -2.64
CA GLY A 48 6.24 12.30 -1.57
C GLY A 48 5.98 11.84 -0.13
N TYR A 49 5.28 10.72 0.08
CA TYR A 49 4.94 10.16 1.40
C TYR A 49 6.15 9.57 2.16
N TYR A 50 7.13 9.00 1.45
CA TYR A 50 8.28 8.34 2.07
C TYR A 50 9.60 9.11 1.84
N ARG A 51 10.12 9.74 2.90
CA ARG A 51 11.35 10.55 2.85
C ARG A 51 12.65 9.79 3.19
N ALA A 52 12.54 8.55 3.64
CA ALA A 52 13.71 7.74 3.98
C ALA A 52 14.25 6.97 2.75
N LYS A 53 15.44 6.38 2.88
CA LYS A 53 16.03 5.54 1.83
C LYS A 53 15.23 4.23 1.75
N PRO A 54 14.81 3.77 0.55
CA PRO A 54 14.19 2.45 0.40
C PRO A 54 15.22 1.36 0.68
N ASP A 55 15.19 0.83 1.90
CA ASP A 55 16.06 -0.21 2.43
C ASP A 55 15.48 -1.63 2.26
N GLY A 56 14.19 -1.73 1.95
CA GLY A 56 13.45 -2.98 1.85
C GLY A 56 12.96 -3.51 3.19
N LYS A 57 12.92 -2.71 4.26
CA LYS A 57 12.43 -3.11 5.59
C LYS A 57 11.19 -2.34 5.98
N PHE A 58 10.12 -3.05 6.35
CA PHE A 58 8.84 -2.45 6.70
C PHE A 58 8.87 -1.98 8.17
N GLY A 59 9.61 -0.90 8.39
CA GLY A 59 9.69 -0.23 9.69
C GLY A 59 8.53 0.75 9.91
N PRO A 60 8.45 1.36 11.11
CA PRO A 60 7.40 2.32 11.46
C PRO A 60 7.37 3.57 10.56
N LYS A 61 8.49 3.89 9.89
CA LYS A 61 8.54 4.97 8.88
C LYS A 61 7.84 4.58 7.57
N THR A 62 7.87 3.30 7.19
CA THR A 62 7.17 2.78 6.01
C THR A 62 5.69 2.61 6.32
N GLU A 63 5.37 2.03 7.48
CA GLU A 63 4.01 1.99 8.04
C GLU A 63 3.33 3.36 8.03
N ALA A 64 3.96 4.39 8.62
CA ALA A 64 3.40 5.75 8.63
C ALA A 64 3.20 6.35 7.22
N ALA A 65 4.08 6.05 6.27
CA ALA A 65 3.94 6.51 4.88
C ALA A 65 2.81 5.76 4.14
N VAL A 66 2.64 4.46 4.39
CA VAL A 66 1.52 3.65 3.89
C VAL A 66 0.20 4.16 4.47
N THR A 67 0.13 4.37 5.79
CA THR A 67 -1.05 4.93 6.47
C THR A 67 -1.43 6.31 5.93
N ALA A 68 -0.45 7.19 5.68
CA ALA A 68 -0.70 8.50 5.08
C ALA A 68 -1.25 8.37 3.65
N PHE A 69 -0.59 7.58 2.80
CA PHE A 69 -1.05 7.31 1.44
C PHE A 69 -2.48 6.72 1.42
N GLN A 70 -2.78 5.78 2.32
CA GLN A 70 -4.11 5.17 2.46
C GLN A 70 -5.17 6.22 2.80
N ARG A 71 -4.91 7.12 3.76
CA ARG A 71 -5.84 8.20 4.13
C ARG A 71 -6.15 9.11 2.94
N ASP A 72 -5.12 9.54 2.24
CA ASP A 72 -5.26 10.48 1.12
C ASP A 72 -5.94 9.83 -0.10
N ASN A 73 -5.89 8.50 -0.22
CA ASN A 73 -6.60 7.71 -1.23
C ASN A 73 -7.94 7.12 -0.73
N GLN A 74 -8.46 7.58 0.41
CA GLN A 74 -9.72 7.11 1.02
C GLN A 74 -9.79 5.59 1.28
N LEU A 75 -8.64 4.94 1.48
CA LEU A 75 -8.50 3.55 1.86
C LEU A 75 -8.51 3.36 3.38
N ILE A 76 -8.68 2.11 3.82
CA ILE A 76 -8.49 1.74 5.22
C ILE A 76 -7.03 2.02 5.59
N ALA A 77 -6.82 2.93 6.53
CA ALA A 77 -5.50 3.40 6.95
C ALA A 77 -4.89 2.48 8.03
N ASP A 78 -4.81 1.19 7.74
CA ASP A 78 -4.29 0.14 8.62
C ASP A 78 -2.75 0.06 8.65
N GLY A 79 -2.06 0.78 7.74
CA GLY A 79 -0.59 0.70 7.60
C GLY A 79 -0.12 -0.58 6.91
N ILE A 80 -1.04 -1.34 6.28
CA ILE A 80 -0.79 -2.64 5.67
C ILE A 80 -0.93 -2.53 4.15
N VAL A 81 0.05 -3.05 3.42
CA VAL A 81 0.01 -3.04 1.95
C VAL A 81 -0.66 -4.32 1.46
N GLY A 82 -1.99 -4.29 1.44
CA GLY A 82 -2.81 -5.28 0.75
C GLY A 82 -2.90 -5.04 -0.77
N PRO A 83 -3.63 -5.89 -1.51
CA PRO A 83 -3.81 -5.75 -2.97
C PRO A 83 -4.46 -4.42 -3.37
N TYR A 84 -5.40 -3.90 -2.57
CA TYR A 84 -5.99 -2.57 -2.78
C TYR A 84 -4.97 -1.44 -2.66
N THR A 85 -4.16 -1.45 -1.59
CA THR A 85 -3.07 -0.50 -1.38
C THR A 85 -2.07 -0.59 -2.53
N HIS A 86 -1.72 -1.80 -2.99
CA HIS A 86 -0.87 -2.01 -4.17
C HIS A 86 -1.47 -1.43 -5.45
N HIS A 87 -2.76 -1.66 -5.73
CA HIS A 87 -3.42 -1.13 -6.92
C HIS A 87 -3.50 0.41 -6.89
N ALA A 88 -3.86 0.98 -5.75
CA ALA A 88 -3.86 2.43 -5.55
C ALA A 88 -2.44 3.01 -5.69
N LEU A 89 -1.42 2.38 -5.11
CA LEU A 89 -0.02 2.79 -5.28
C LEU A 89 0.41 2.74 -6.75
N GLN A 90 0.07 1.67 -7.48
CA GLN A 90 0.38 1.55 -8.90
C GLN A 90 -0.32 2.62 -9.73
N LYS A 91 -1.59 2.91 -9.46
CA LYS A 91 -2.37 3.95 -10.14
C LYS A 91 -1.86 5.36 -9.82
N ALA A 92 -1.56 5.64 -8.55
CA ALA A 92 -1.01 6.93 -8.14
C ALA A 92 0.40 7.12 -8.71
N TYR A 93 1.22 6.07 -8.76
CA TYR A 93 2.53 6.08 -9.40
C TYR A 93 2.39 6.37 -10.89
N ASP A 94 1.55 5.62 -11.61
CA ASP A 94 1.24 5.80 -13.03
C ASP A 94 0.78 7.25 -13.33
N LEU A 95 -0.14 7.80 -12.54
CA LEU A 95 -0.53 9.22 -12.63
C LEU A 95 0.66 10.18 -12.39
N ALA A 96 1.55 9.89 -11.45
CA ALA A 96 2.70 10.74 -11.12
C ALA A 96 3.89 10.63 -12.10
N ILE A 97 3.97 9.59 -12.94
CA ILE A 97 4.94 9.51 -14.05
C ILE A 97 4.34 9.83 -15.42
N ASN A 98 3.04 9.65 -15.65
CA ASN A 98 2.39 10.08 -16.89
C ASN A 98 2.21 11.60 -16.99
N ASP A 99 2.32 12.32 -15.86
CA ASP A 99 2.47 13.79 -15.81
C ASP A 99 3.91 14.25 -16.17
N VAL A 100 4.85 13.30 -16.34
CA VAL A 100 6.14 13.53 -16.99
C VAL A 100 5.94 13.25 -18.49
N GLU A 101 5.48 14.28 -19.19
CA GLU A 101 5.07 14.28 -20.60
C GLU A 101 6.10 13.68 -21.59
N PRO A 102 5.64 13.23 -22.77
CA PRO A 102 6.39 13.35 -24.03
C PRO A 102 6.33 14.78 -24.60
#